data_AF-A0AAW2CP76-F1
#
_entry.id   AF-A0AAW2CP76-F1
#
_cell.length_a   1.000
_cell.length_b   1.000
_cell.length_c   1.000
_cell.angle_alpha   90.00
_cell.angle_beta   90.00
_cell.angle_gamma   90.00
#
_symmetry.space_group_name_H-M   'P 1'
#
loop_
_entity.id
_entity.type
_entity.pdbx_description
1 polymer ?
#
loop_
_entity_poly.entity_id
_entity_poly.type
_entity_poly.pdbx_seq_one_letter_code
_entity_poly.pdbx_strand_id
1 'polypeptide(L)'
;MESEKEKVISEAEELPRTIVRRVVKEKLCNDGDDMSVHKDALLAFSESARIFIHYLSATANDICKESKRQTINADDVLAALQEIEFSHFLGPLKASLHEFRQKNAGKKAGAAKEKEEKKKRKLEELSHDSGGGERVENEDNQDGTGHA
;
A
#
# COMPACT_ATOMS: atom_id res chain seq x y z
N MET A 1 44.69 10.49 3.82
CA MET A 1 43.67 10.23 4.84
C MET A 1 42.56 11.22 4.59
N GLU A 2 41.62 10.86 3.72
CA GLU A 2 40.47 11.70 3.46
C GLU A 2 39.53 11.58 4.66
N SER A 3 39.26 12.73 5.28
CA SER A 3 38.29 12.90 6.35
C SER A 3 36.94 12.38 5.87
N GLU A 4 36.46 11.32 6.51
CA GLU A 4 35.07 10.89 6.41
C GLU A 4 34.20 12.07 6.82
N LYS A 5 33.42 12.58 5.86
CA LYS A 5 32.43 13.62 6.15
C LYS A 5 31.33 12.95 6.94
N GLU A 6 31.24 13.30 8.22
CA GLU A 6 30.07 13.08 9.05
C GLU A 6 28.84 13.58 8.27
N LYS A 7 28.08 12.63 7.75
CA LYS A 7 26.94 12.93 6.89
C LYS A 7 25.87 13.49 7.81
N VAL A 8 25.66 14.81 7.76
CA VAL A 8 24.60 15.51 8.49
C VAL A 8 23.28 14.79 8.22
N ILE A 9 22.80 14.07 9.22
CA ILE A 9 21.50 13.41 9.19
C ILE A 9 20.45 14.51 9.16
N SER A 10 19.61 14.53 8.12
CA SER A 10 18.52 15.49 8.06
C SER A 10 17.52 15.19 9.18
N GLU A 11 17.08 16.22 9.90
CA GLU A 11 16.08 16.15 10.98
C GLU A 11 14.78 15.41 10.56
N ALA A 12 14.49 15.39 9.25
CA ALA A 12 13.38 14.65 8.66
C ALA A 12 13.46 13.11 8.80
N GLU A 13 14.64 12.56 9.07
CA GLU A 13 14.86 11.12 9.21
C GLU A 13 14.92 10.68 10.69
N GLU A 14 14.68 11.58 11.64
CA GLU A 14 14.64 11.24 13.06
C GLU A 14 13.23 10.82 13.51
N LEU A 15 13.16 9.70 14.23
CA LEU A 15 11.92 9.28 14.88
C LEU A 15 11.64 10.16 16.11
N PRO A 16 10.38 10.53 16.39
CA PRO A 16 10.05 11.33 17.56
C PRO A 16 10.53 10.68 18.86
N ARG A 17 11.45 11.35 19.56
CA ARG A 17 12.11 10.82 20.78
C ARG A 17 11.13 10.36 21.85
N THR A 18 9.98 11.04 21.97
CA THR A 18 8.91 10.67 22.89
C THR A 18 8.32 9.30 22.60
N ILE A 19 8.15 8.96 21.31
CA ILE A 19 7.61 7.67 20.88
C ILE A 19 8.63 6.56 21.13
N VAL A 20 9.89 6.78 20.77
CA VAL A 20 10.99 5.82 21.05
C VAL A 20 11.09 5.54 22.55
N ARG A 21 11.12 6.60 23.39
CA ARG A 21 11.15 6.46 24.85
C ARG A 21 9.97 5.63 25.37
N ARG A 22 8.76 5.88 24.88
CA ARG A 22 7.56 5.14 25.31
C ARG A 22 7.68 3.66 24.99
N VAL A 23 8.07 3.30 23.76
CA VAL A 23 8.24 1.90 23.33
C VAL A 23 9.32 1.21 24.16
N VAL A 24 10.48 1.86 24.36
CA VAL A 24 11.57 1.29 25.17
C VAL A 24 11.11 1.06 26.61
N LYS A 25 10.45 2.05 27.23
CA LYS A 25 9.92 1.89 28.59
C LYS A 25 8.90 0.77 28.68
N GLU A 26 7.95 0.70 27.76
CA GLU A 26 6.92 -0.35 27.71
C GLU A 26 7.52 -1.77 27.62
N LYS A 27 8.68 -1.93 26.97
CA LYS A 27 9.35 -3.24 26.87
C LYS A 27 10.33 -3.54 27.99
N LEU A 28 10.81 -2.54 28.72
CA LEU A 28 11.78 -2.72 29.81
C LEU A 28 11.14 -2.69 31.20
N CYS A 29 10.05 -1.95 31.37
CA CYS A 29 9.35 -1.82 32.65
C CYS A 29 8.14 -2.75 32.64
N ASN A 30 8.08 -3.69 33.58
CA ASN A 30 6.84 -4.40 33.89
C ASN A 30 5.99 -3.51 34.81
N ASP A 31 4.67 -3.71 34.81
CA ASP A 31 3.72 -2.90 35.59
C ASP A 31 4.16 -2.76 37.06
N GLY A 32 4.73 -1.60 37.42
CA GLY A 32 5.08 -1.25 38.79
C GLY A 32 6.49 -0.70 39.03
N ASP A 33 7.43 -0.79 38.08
CA ASP A 33 8.80 -0.27 38.28
C ASP A 33 9.05 1.02 37.48
N ASP A 34 9.35 2.12 38.18
CA ASP A 34 9.67 3.42 37.59
C ASP A 34 11.14 3.49 37.16
N MET A 35 11.51 2.64 36.21
CA MET A 35 12.87 2.61 35.69
C MET A 35 13.14 3.83 34.79
N SER A 36 14.24 4.53 35.05
CA SER A 36 14.73 5.62 34.22
C SER A 36 15.67 5.10 33.13
N VAL A 37 15.46 5.55 31.88
CA VAL A 37 16.32 5.18 30.74
C VAL A 37 17.24 6.33 30.43
N HIS A 38 18.55 6.06 30.36
CA HIS A 38 19.57 7.06 30.09
C HIS A 38 19.38 7.72 28.72
N LYS A 39 19.77 8.99 28.59
CA LYS A 39 19.60 9.74 27.33
C LYS A 39 20.38 9.11 26.18
N ASP A 40 21.57 8.61 26.44
CA ASP A 40 22.43 7.98 25.43
C ASP A 40 21.87 6.64 24.98
N ALA A 41 21.25 5.87 25.88
CA ALA A 41 20.56 4.64 25.52
C ALA A 41 19.38 4.93 24.58
N LEU A 42 18.61 5.99 24.85
CA LEU A 42 17.53 6.42 23.97
C LEU A 42 18.04 6.88 22.60
N LEU A 43 19.21 7.55 22.54
CA LEU A 43 19.84 7.91 21.27
C LEU A 43 20.24 6.66 20.48
N ALA A 44 20.88 5.70 21.14
CA ALA A 44 21.26 4.43 20.52
C ALA A 44 20.04 3.67 19.97
N PHE A 45 18.91 3.64 20.69
CA PHE A 45 17.66 3.06 20.17
C PHE A 45 17.10 3.82 18.96
N SER A 46 17.13 5.15 18.98
CA SER A 46 16.69 5.97 17.84
C SER A 46 17.54 5.70 16.60
N GLU A 47 18.87 5.67 16.74
CA GLU A 47 19.80 5.39 15.65
C GLU A 47 19.65 3.95 15.15
N SER A 48 19.52 2.98 16.06
CA SER A 48 19.30 1.58 15.71
C SER A 48 18.00 1.38 14.93
N ALA A 49 16.91 2.05 15.34
CA ALA A 49 15.63 1.98 14.64
C ALA A 49 15.72 2.61 13.23
N ARG A 50 16.44 3.72 13.09
CA ARG A 50 16.72 4.35 11.79
C ARG A 50 17.51 3.41 10.89
N ILE A 51 18.61 2.83 11.38
CA ILE A 51 19.44 1.87 10.64
C ILE A 51 18.60 0.66 10.23
N PHE A 52 17.76 0.14 11.14
CA PHE A 52 16.86 -0.96 10.86
C PHE A 52 15.88 -0.66 9.72
N ILE A 53 15.26 0.53 9.70
CA ILE A 53 14.36 0.94 8.62
C ILE A 53 15.10 0.97 7.28
N HIS A 54 16.30 1.55 7.23
CA HIS A 54 17.09 1.59 6.00
C HIS A 54 17.52 0.20 5.54
N TYR A 55 17.99 -0.63 6.47
CA TYR A 55 18.46 -1.97 6.17
C TYR A 55 17.32 -2.84 5.63
N LEU A 56 16.18 -2.88 6.33
CA LEU A 56 15.00 -3.62 5.88
C LEU A 56 14.50 -3.12 4.53
N SER A 57 14.47 -1.80 4.32
CA SER A 57 14.03 -1.20 3.05
C SER A 57 14.98 -1.55 1.90
N ALA A 58 16.29 -1.56 2.13
CA ALA A 58 17.29 -1.93 1.14
C ALA A 58 17.14 -3.42 0.75
N THR A 59 17.03 -4.31 1.73
CA THR A 59 16.84 -5.75 1.47
C THR A 59 15.52 -6.02 0.72
N ALA A 60 14.42 -5.39 1.13
CA ALA A 60 13.13 -5.54 0.44
C ALA A 60 13.18 -5.00 -1.01
N ASN A 61 13.91 -3.91 -1.22
CA ASN A 61 14.13 -3.35 -2.55
C ASN A 61 14.95 -4.29 -3.45
N ASP A 62 15.97 -4.96 -2.91
CA ASP A 62 16.77 -5.91 -3.67
C ASP A 62 15.95 -7.14 -4.08
N ILE A 63 15.12 -7.68 -3.19
CA ILE A 63 14.16 -8.76 -3.48
C ILE A 63 13.14 -8.34 -4.55
N CYS A 64 12.61 -7.11 -4.45
CA CYS A 64 11.70 -6.55 -5.43
C CYS A 64 12.35 -6.46 -6.82
N LYS A 65 13.61 -6.01 -6.89
CA LYS A 65 14.38 -5.90 -8.13
C LYS A 65 14.73 -7.26 -8.73
N GLU A 66 15.08 -8.24 -7.91
CA GLU A 66 15.30 -9.62 -8.35
C GLU A 66 14.03 -10.21 -9.00
N SER A 67 12.87 -9.85 -8.46
CA SER A 67 11.56 -10.16 -9.04
C SER A 67 11.19 -9.32 -10.28
N LYS A 68 12.12 -8.51 -10.82
CA LYS A 68 11.92 -7.58 -11.95
C LYS A 68 10.80 -6.55 -11.74
N ARG A 69 10.47 -6.22 -10.48
CA ARG A 69 9.47 -5.21 -10.12
C ARG A 69 10.14 -3.90 -9.71
N GLN A 70 9.44 -2.80 -9.94
CA GLN A 70 9.86 -1.45 -9.54
C GLN A 70 9.11 -0.94 -8.30
N THR A 71 8.17 -1.71 -7.78
CA THR A 71 7.33 -1.34 -6.64
C THR A 71 7.38 -2.45 -5.60
N ILE A 72 7.92 -2.09 -4.44
CA ILE A 72 7.98 -2.96 -3.27
C ILE A 72 6.55 -3.25 -2.81
N ASN A 73 6.25 -4.53 -2.59
CA ASN A 73 4.97 -4.99 -2.05
C ASN A 73 5.16 -5.58 -0.64
N ALA A 74 4.06 -6.06 -0.05
CA ALA A 74 4.11 -6.63 1.30
C ALA A 74 4.92 -7.93 1.39
N ASP A 75 4.95 -8.72 0.31
CA ASP A 75 5.66 -10.00 0.28
C ASP A 75 7.17 -9.79 0.25
N ASP A 76 7.66 -8.73 -0.42
CA ASP A 76 9.07 -8.33 -0.39
C ASP A 76 9.55 -8.01 1.03
N VAL A 77 8.75 -7.26 1.79
CA VAL A 77 9.08 -6.90 3.17
C VAL A 77 9.07 -8.12 4.08
N LEU A 78 8.12 -9.04 3.88
CA LEU A 78 8.07 -10.30 4.63
C LEU A 78 9.25 -11.21 4.29
N ALA A 79 9.64 -11.30 3.02
CA ALA A 79 10.82 -12.06 2.61
C ALA A 79 12.11 -11.43 3.16
N ALA A 80 12.21 -10.09 3.11
CA ALA A 80 13.35 -9.36 3.68
C ALA A 80 13.52 -9.65 5.17
N LEU A 81 12.43 -9.63 5.96
CA LEU A 81 12.47 -9.98 7.38
C LEU A 81 12.98 -11.41 7.65
N GLN A 82 12.74 -12.34 6.73
CA GLN A 82 13.29 -13.68 6.84
C GLN A 82 14.79 -13.70 6.53
N GLU A 83 15.21 -12.97 5.48
CA GLU A 83 16.61 -12.84 5.07
C GLU A 83 17.48 -12.19 6.15
N ILE A 84 16.97 -11.14 6.80
CA ILE A 84 17.67 -10.43 7.87
C ILE A 84 17.54 -11.11 9.25
N GLU A 85 17.06 -12.35 9.30
CA GLU A 85 16.92 -13.18 10.50
C GLU A 85 15.90 -12.67 11.56
N PHE A 86 14.95 -11.82 11.16
CA PHE A 86 13.84 -11.35 12.00
C PHE A 86 12.54 -12.13 11.77
N SER A 87 12.65 -13.44 11.53
CA SER A 87 11.53 -14.33 11.19
C SER A 87 10.42 -14.39 12.26
N HIS A 88 10.75 -14.08 13.52
CA HIS A 88 9.79 -13.99 14.62
C HIS A 88 8.75 -12.87 14.43
N PHE A 89 9.02 -11.86 13.60
CA PHE A 89 8.04 -10.82 13.27
C PHE A 89 7.01 -11.26 12.22
N LEU A 90 7.24 -12.34 11.47
CA LEU A 90 6.38 -12.73 10.35
C LEU A 90 4.96 -13.07 10.78
N GLY A 91 4.79 -13.81 11.88
CA GLY A 91 3.47 -14.18 12.41
C GLY A 91 2.61 -12.95 12.75
N PRO A 92 3.08 -12.08 13.68
CA PRO A 92 2.39 -10.84 14.03
C PRO A 92 2.13 -9.92 12.84
N LEU A 93 3.08 -9.80 11.91
CA LEU A 93 2.95 -8.91 10.76
C LEU A 93 1.95 -9.44 9.72
N LYS A 94 1.92 -10.74 9.47
CA LYS A 94 0.91 -11.37 8.58
C LYS A 94 -0.50 -11.21 9.14
N ALA A 95 -0.68 -11.38 10.46
CA ALA A 95 -1.96 -11.13 11.12
C ALA A 95 -2.42 -9.68 10.95
N SER A 96 -1.50 -8.73 11.19
CA SER A 96 -1.77 -7.29 11.03
C SER A 96 -2.12 -6.91 9.58
N LEU A 97 -1.42 -7.50 8.60
CA LEU A 97 -1.68 -7.29 7.17
C LEU A 97 -3.06 -7.82 6.77
N HIS A 98 -3.45 -8.98 7.30
CA HIS A 98 -4.77 -9.57 7.07
C HIS A 98 -5.88 -8.67 7.62
N GLU A 99 -5.74 -8.18 8.84
CA GLU A 99 -6.69 -7.25 9.46
C GLU A 99 -6.80 -5.94 8.67
N PHE A 100 -5.68 -5.36 8.25
CA PHE A 100 -5.64 -4.15 7.42
C PHE A 100 -6.39 -4.34 6.10
N ARG A 101 -6.18 -5.48 5.42
CA ARG A 101 -6.86 -5.79 4.15
C ARG A 101 -8.37 -5.93 4.35
N GLN A 102 -8.83 -6.58 5.42
CA GLN A 102 -10.26 -6.68 5.75
C GLN A 102 -10.89 -5.30 5.98
N LYS A 103 -10.25 -4.46 6.81
CA LYS A 103 -10.73 -3.09 7.10
C LYS A 103 -10.80 -2.22 5.85
N ASN A 104 -9.87 -2.40 4.90
CA ASN A 104 -9.82 -1.61 3.67
C ASN A 104 -10.68 -2.18 2.54
N ALA A 105 -11.02 -3.47 2.55
CA ALA A 105 -11.94 -4.06 1.58
C ALA A 105 -13.33 -3.42 1.66
N GLY A 106 -13.83 -3.13 2.87
CA GLY A 106 -15.10 -2.42 3.07
C GLY A 106 -15.12 -1.01 2.49
N LYS A 107 -14.00 -0.29 2.54
CA LYS A 107 -13.86 1.06 1.97
C LYS A 107 -13.80 1.04 0.43
N LYS A 108 -13.12 0.04 -0.16
CA LYS A 108 -13.05 -0.13 -1.62
C LYS A 108 -14.40 -0.54 -2.21
N ALA A 109 -15.19 -1.37 -1.51
CA ALA A 109 -16.53 -1.74 -1.93
C ALA A 109 -17.48 -0.54 -1.99
N GLY A 110 -17.39 0.39 -1.02
CA GLY A 110 -18.14 1.65 -1.03
C GLY A 110 -17.77 2.56 -2.21
N ALA A 111 -16.46 2.76 -2.46
CA ALA A 111 -15.99 3.57 -3.58
C ALA A 111 -16.28 2.94 -4.96
N ALA A 112 -16.31 1.60 -5.05
CA ALA A 112 -16.68 0.89 -6.28
C ALA A 112 -18.18 1.06 -6.60
N LYS A 113 -19.06 0.96 -5.59
CA LYS A 113 -20.49 1.23 -5.74
C LYS A 113 -20.76 2.68 -6.16
N GLU A 114 -20.06 3.64 -5.57
CA GLU A 114 -20.22 5.07 -5.94
C GLU A 114 -19.75 5.35 -7.38
N LYS A 115 -18.67 4.71 -7.83
CA LYS A 115 -18.23 4.79 -9.24
C LYS A 115 -19.19 4.09 -10.20
N GLU A 116 -19.74 2.94 -9.83
CA GLU A 116 -20.74 2.23 -10.64
C GLU A 116 -22.03 3.04 -10.77
N GLU A 117 -22.49 3.66 -9.69
CA GLU A 117 -23.71 4.46 -9.65
C GLU A 117 -23.55 5.81 -10.38
N LYS A 118 -22.35 6.42 -10.35
CA LYS A 118 -22.02 7.57 -11.21
C LYS A 118 -21.93 7.18 -12.69
N LYS A 119 -21.44 5.98 -13.01
CA LYS A 119 -21.35 5.48 -14.39
C LYS A 119 -22.73 5.12 -14.96
N LYS A 120 -23.62 4.54 -14.15
CA LYS A 120 -25.04 4.27 -14.53
C LYS A 120 -25.80 5.57 -14.79
N ARG A 121 -25.71 6.56 -13.89
CA ARG A 121 -26.35 7.87 -14.08
C ARG A 121 -25.90 8.58 -15.36
N LYS A 122 -24.59 8.54 -15.67
CA LYS A 122 -24.04 9.14 -16.89
C LYS A 122 -24.46 8.40 -18.17
N LEU A 123 -24.74 7.09 -18.08
CA LEU A 123 -25.19 6.28 -19.21
C LEU A 123 -26.69 6.48 -19.51
N GLU A 124 -27.51 6.71 -18.49
CA GLU A 124 -28.95 7.03 -18.64
C GLU A 124 -29.19 8.46 -19.16
N GLU A 125 -28.30 9.41 -18.86
CA GLU A 125 -28.39 10.78 -19.37
C GLU A 125 -28.07 10.87 -20.88
N LEU A 126 -27.25 9.94 -21.40
CA LEU A 126 -26.90 9.85 -22.83
C LEU A 126 -27.97 9.17 -23.69
N SER A 127 -28.91 8.42 -23.10
CA SER A 127 -29.93 7.67 -23.84
C SER A 127 -31.26 8.41 -24.03
N HIS A 128 -31.42 9.62 -23.47
CA HIS A 128 -32.67 10.39 -23.52
C HIS A 128 -32.72 11.49 -24.59
N ASP A 129 -31.67 11.69 -25.40
CA ASP A 129 -31.60 12.80 -26.38
C ASP A 129 -31.76 12.37 -27.86
N SER A 130 -31.79 11.07 -28.17
CA SER A 130 -31.91 10.60 -29.57
C SER A 130 -33.33 10.09 -29.88
N GLY A 131 -34.30 11.01 -29.91
CA GLY A 131 -35.68 10.73 -30.32
C GLY A 131 -36.15 11.67 -31.43
N GLY A 132 -35.83 11.36 -32.69
CA GLY A 132 -36.18 12.20 -33.84
C GLY A 132 -36.20 11.48 -35.20
N GLY A 133 -37.06 10.45 -35.32
CA GLY A 133 -37.82 10.07 -36.52
C GLY A 133 -37.14 9.80 -37.87
N GLU A 134 -37.15 8.53 -38.31
CA GLU A 134 -37.16 8.15 -39.72
C GLU A 134 -38.31 7.17 -39.99
N ARG A 135 -39.25 7.58 -40.87
CA ARG A 135 -40.24 6.70 -41.51
C ARG A 135 -39.58 6.07 -42.72
N VAL A 136 -39.57 4.74 -42.80
CA VAL A 136 -39.25 4.00 -44.03
C VAL A 136 -40.51 3.25 -44.44
N GLU A 137 -41.05 3.62 -45.60
CA GLU A 137 -42.08 2.88 -46.32
C GLU A 137 -41.41 1.69 -47.02
N ASN A 138 -41.90 0.48 -46.75
CA ASN A 138 -41.59 -0.71 -47.53
C ASN A 138 -42.88 -1.13 -48.25
N GLU A 139 -42.86 -1.11 -49.57
CA GLU A 139 -43.82 -1.84 -50.41
C GLU A 139 -43.19 -3.15 -50.85
N ASP A 140 -43.88 -4.25 -50.51
CA ASP A 140 -43.61 -5.60 -51.00
C ASP A 140 -44.17 -5.80 -52.43
N ASN A 141 -43.40 -6.55 -53.23
CA ASN A 141 -43.80 -7.81 -53.86
C ASN A 141 -43.83 -7.95 -55.41
N GLN A 142 -42.96 -8.88 -55.86
CA GLN A 142 -43.23 -10.11 -56.64
C GLN A 142 -43.15 -10.18 -58.19
N ASP A 143 -42.61 -11.36 -58.58
CA ASP A 143 -42.65 -12.14 -59.83
C ASP A 143 -42.00 -11.57 -61.10
N GLY A 144 -41.27 -12.31 -61.94
CA GLY A 144 -40.95 -13.73 -62.02
C GLY A 144 -40.52 -14.07 -63.47
N THR A 145 -39.70 -15.11 -63.64
CA THR A 145 -39.45 -15.92 -64.87
C THR A 145 -38.60 -15.34 -66.02
N GLY A 146 -37.77 -16.22 -66.62
CA GLY A 146 -37.47 -16.18 -68.06
C GLY A 146 -36.04 -16.50 -68.51
N HIS A 147 -35.85 -17.73 -69.01
CA HIS A 147 -34.75 -18.23 -69.85
C HIS A 147 -34.14 -17.23 -70.87
N ALA A 148 -32.82 -17.27 -71.07
CA ALA A 148 -32.12 -17.96 -72.18
C ALA A 148 -30.60 -17.78 -72.05
#